data_AF-A0A2X2C3A8-F1
#
_entry.id   AF-A0A2X2C3A8-F1
#
_cell.length_a   1.000
_cell.length_b   1.000
_cell.length_c   1.000
_cell.angle_alpha   90.00
_cell.angle_beta   90.00
_cell.angle_gamma   90.00
#
_symmetry.space_group_name_H-M   'P 1'
#
loop_
_entity.id
_entity.type
_entity.pdbx_description
1 polymer ?
#
loop_
_entity_poly.entity_id
_entity_poly.type
_entity_poly.pdbx_seq_one_letter_code
_entity_poly.pdbx_strand_id
1 'polypeptide(L)' 'MAVADGAMGPKIMAVSDFVNATGQQAHIGALQNIQQVIEGQSGTLIYKS' A
#
# COMPACT_ATOMS: atom_id res chain seq x y z
N MET A 1 3.93 19.08 -2.44
CA MET A 1 3.55 18.31 -3.64
C MET A 1 4.30 16.99 -3.58
N ALA A 2 3.59 15.86 -3.53
CA ALA A 2 4.23 14.55 -3.52
C ALA A 2 4.81 14.28 -4.91
N VAL A 3 6.13 14.10 -4.99
CA VAL A 3 6.78 13.68 -6.23
C VAL A 3 6.44 12.21 -6.42
N ALA A 4 5.75 11.89 -7.52
CA ALA A 4 5.67 10.53 -7.97
C ALA A 4 7.05 10.18 -8.56
N ASP A 5 7.97 9.68 -7.74
CA ASP A 5 9.35 9.31 -8.12
C ASP A 5 9.40 8.12 -9.12
N GLY A 6 8.29 7.81 -9.81
CA GLY A 6 8.13 6.63 -10.67
C GLY A 6 8.06 5.31 -9.89
N ALA A 7 8.74 5.18 -8.76
CA ALA A 7 8.84 3.95 -7.97
C ALA A 7 7.53 3.57 -7.23
N MET A 8 6.69 4.55 -6.90
CA MET A 8 5.39 4.29 -6.27
C MET A 8 4.32 3.80 -7.25
N GLY A 9 4.41 4.13 -8.54
CA GLY A 9 3.42 3.74 -9.55
C GLY A 9 3.24 2.22 -9.67
N PRO A 10 4.32 1.44 -9.87
CA PRO A 10 4.26 -0.03 -9.88
C PRO A 10 3.77 -0.63 -8.56
N LYS A 11 4.09 -0.01 -7.42
CA LYS A 11 3.63 -0.48 -6.09
C LYS A 11 2.12 -0.31 -5.94
N ILE A 12 1.58 0.84 -6.36
CA ILE A 12 0.13 1.10 -6.34
C ILE A 12 -0.59 0.13 -7.28
N MET A 13 -0.13 -0.03 -8.53
CA MET A 13 -0.77 -0.96 -9.49
C MET A 13 -0.84 -2.39 -8.95
N ALA A 14 0.29 -2.94 -8.48
CA ALA A 14 0.31 -4.31 -7.95
C ALA A 14 -0.63 -4.51 -6.76
N VAL A 15 -0.71 -3.52 -5.86
CA VAL A 15 -1.58 -3.60 -4.69
C VAL A 15 -3.04 -3.42 -5.07
N SER A 16 -3.37 -2.49 -5.96
CA SER A 16 -4.73 -2.32 -6.48
C SER A 16 -5.24 -3.59 -7.18
N ASP A 17 -4.40 -4.24 -7.98
CA ASP A 17 -4.75 -5.51 -8.64
C ASP A 17 -5.03 -6.62 -7.61
N PHE A 18 -4.21 -6.74 -6.57
CA PHE A 18 -4.43 -7.69 -5.48
C PHE A 18 -5.74 -7.43 -4.74
N VAL A 19 -6.01 -6.19 -4.36
CA VAL A 19 -7.24 -5.79 -3.63
C VAL A 19 -8.47 -6.06 -4.49
N ASN A 20 -8.41 -5.74 -5.79
CA ASN A 20 -9.52 -5.98 -6.71
C ASN A 20 -9.77 -7.48 -6.94
N ALA A 21 -8.71 -8.28 -7.06
CA ALA A 21 -8.82 -9.71 -7.31
C ALA A 21 -9.28 -10.50 -6.07
N THR A 22 -8.86 -10.09 -4.87
CA THR A 22 -9.06 -10.87 -3.64
C THR A 22 -10.13 -10.30 -2.72
N GLY A 23 -10.46 -9.02 -2.85
CA GLY A 23 -11.28 -8.29 -1.88
C GLY A 23 -10.58 -8.05 -0.53
N GLN A 24 -9.32 -8.44 -0.38
CA GLN A 24 -8.56 -8.24 0.85
C GLN A 24 -7.89 -6.88 0.87
N GLN A 25 -7.65 -6.35 2.08
CA GLN A 25 -6.87 -5.14 2.29
C GLN A 25 -5.38 -5.39 2.05
N ALA A 26 -4.63 -4.36 1.67
CA ALA A 26 -3.20 -4.45 1.46
C ALA A 26 -2.46 -3.16 1.83
N HIS A 27 -1.19 -3.30 2.21
CA HIS A 27 -0.38 -2.25 2.80
C HIS A 27 0.92 -2.03 2.01
N ILE A 28 1.31 -0.76 1.82
CA ILE A 28 2.61 -0.35 1.28
C ILE A 28 3.34 0.44 2.37
N GLY A 29 4.52 -0.01 2.79
CA GLY A 29 5.27 0.67 3.83
C GLY A 29 6.74 0.27 3.89
N ALA A 30 7.50 0.93 4.76
CA ALA A 30 8.90 0.63 5.01
C ALA A 30 9.04 -0.59 5.93
N LEU A 31 9.96 -1.50 5.62
CA LEU A 31 10.18 -2.73 6.39
C LEU A 31 10.53 -2.45 7.86
N GLN A 32 11.30 -1.39 8.12
CA GLN A 32 11.66 -0.96 9.47
C GLN A 32 10.45 -0.57 10.35
N ASN A 33 9.31 -0.24 9.74
CA ASN A 33 8.08 0.16 10.42
C ASN A 33 6.98 -0.91 10.32
N ILE A 34 7.33 -2.18 10.04
CA ILE A 34 6.36 -3.22 9.68
C ILE A 34 5.21 -3.37 10.69
N GLN A 35 5.47 -3.26 12.00
CA GLN A 35 4.41 -3.31 13.02
C GLN A 35 3.41 -2.17 12.87
N GLN A 36 3.90 -0.94 12.75
CA GLN A 36 3.06 0.24 12.57
C GLN A 36 2.28 0.20 11.24
N VAL A 37 2.87 -0.40 10.20
CA VAL A 37 2.22 -0.58 8.91
C VAL A 37 1.05 -1.55 9.03
N ILE A 38 1.25 -2.72 9.66
CA ILE A 38 0.19 -3.71 9.88
C ILE A 38 -0.94 -3.14 10.76
N GLU A 39 -0.60 -2.33 11.76
CA GLU A 39 -1.56 -1.64 12.64
C GLU A 39 -2.28 -0.46 11.96
N GLY A 40 -1.92 -0.11 10.72
CA GLY A 40 -2.51 1.02 9.99
C GLY A 40 -2.08 2.40 10.50
N GLN A 41 -1.03 2.47 11.31
CA GLN A 41 -0.47 3.70 11.88
C GLN A 41 0.63 4.32 11.01
N SER A 42 1.15 3.59 10.02
CA SER A 42 2.18 4.04 9.09
C SER A 42 1.98 3.45 7.69
N GLY A 43 2.58 4.06 6.67
CA GLY A 43 2.50 3.60 5.28
C GLY A 43 1.19 3.97 4.58
N THR A 44 0.79 3.17 3.60
CA THR A 44 -0.41 3.36 2.78
C THR A 44 -1.24 2.09 2.80
N LEU A 45 -2.47 2.18 3.29
CA LEU A 45 -3.47 1.11 3.29
C LEU A 45 -4.44 1.30 2.12
N ILE A 46 -4.59 0.26 1.30
CA ILE A 46 -5.52 0.21 0.17
C ILE A 46 -6.54 -0.90 0.45
N TYR A 47 -7.82 -0.57 0.37
CA TYR A 47 -8.94 -1.47 0.60
C TYR A 47 -10.10 -1.10 -0.31
N LYS A 48 -11.01 -2.05 -0.52
CA LYS A 48 -12.25 -1.83 -1.27
C LYS A 48 -13.29 -1.17 -0.36
N SER A 49 -13.89 -0.08 -0.81
CA SER A 49 -15.02 0.61 -0.14
C SER A 49 -16.34 -0.09 -0.35
#